data_AF-A0A9F7RF95-F1
#
_entry.id   AF-A0A9F7RF95-F1
#
_cell.length_a   1.000
_cell.length_b   1.000
_cell.length_c   1.000
_cell.angle_alpha   90.00
_cell.angle_beta   90.00
_cell.angle_gamma   90.00
#
_symmetry.space_group_name_H-M   'P 1'
#
loop_
_entity.id
_entity.type
_entity.pdbx_description
1 polymer ?
#
loop_
_entity_poly.entity_id
_entity_poly.type
_entity_poly.pdbx_seq_one_letter_code
_entity_poly.pdbx_strand_id
1 'polypeptide(L)'
;MVQLQNEAQIQQFSSSAWIGLYNDVKSWRWSFGNEPLGSMTKWNPGEPGNWGGHEECVATSSSAWFDAPCTLMFPLLCFDDRQTGNGRYIYNSNTMTWLEAQSYCRQHYTDLTSVRNTTEHLAIQGLVTGSAWIGLFRDAWKWVDKTNFSTISWMSGKPDNALGNENCGYVNNGQAADAQCSDVMPFFCYSDAEIIKKQIIRLKIQSNQDVNNLISQAAILEQIRQKLKDHGMAENITVEWRKQPNGVVFHKEKEGD
;
A
#
# COMPACT_ATOMS: atom_id res chain seq x y z
N MET A 1 7.94 -2.81 -11.74
CA MET A 1 7.79 -4.28 -11.78
C MET A 1 8.07 -4.92 -13.14
N VAL A 2 7.59 -4.38 -14.28
CA VAL A 2 8.11 -4.74 -15.63
C VAL A 2 9.65 -4.54 -15.74
N GLN A 3 10.16 -3.60 -14.95
CA GLN A 3 11.57 -3.26 -14.85
C GLN A 3 12.45 -4.44 -14.39
N LEU A 4 12.05 -5.26 -13.41
CA LEU A 4 12.93 -6.34 -12.91
C LEU A 4 13.14 -7.46 -13.95
N GLN A 5 12.07 -7.87 -14.64
CA GLN A 5 12.14 -8.87 -15.72
C GLN A 5 13.00 -8.36 -16.89
N ASN A 6 12.82 -7.09 -17.28
CA ASN A 6 13.61 -6.48 -18.34
C ASN A 6 15.09 -6.38 -17.94
N GLU A 7 15.40 -5.93 -16.72
CA GLU A 7 16.79 -5.84 -16.25
C GLU A 7 17.47 -7.23 -16.15
N ALA A 8 16.76 -8.24 -15.63
CA ALA A 8 17.29 -9.61 -15.58
C ALA A 8 17.60 -10.19 -16.97
N GLN A 9 16.75 -9.89 -17.97
CA GLN A 9 16.96 -10.29 -19.36
C GLN A 9 18.10 -9.50 -20.03
N ILE A 10 18.19 -8.18 -19.81
CA ILE A 10 19.24 -7.31 -20.37
C ILE A 10 20.63 -7.75 -19.88
N GLN A 11 20.75 -8.14 -18.62
CA GLN A 11 22.02 -8.57 -18.02
C GLN A 11 22.38 -10.04 -18.31
N GLN A 12 21.60 -10.76 -19.13
CA GLN A 12 21.77 -12.19 -19.42
C GLN A 12 21.94 -13.04 -18.15
N PHE A 13 21.23 -12.69 -17.08
CA PHE A 13 21.47 -13.27 -15.77
C PHE A 13 20.89 -14.69 -15.67
N SER A 14 21.75 -15.68 -15.42
CA SER A 14 21.39 -17.11 -15.38
C SER A 14 21.45 -17.74 -13.99
N SER A 15 21.40 -16.95 -12.91
CA SER A 15 21.49 -17.46 -11.52
C SER A 15 20.44 -16.85 -10.59
N SER A 16 20.48 -17.23 -9.30
CA SER A 16 19.53 -16.75 -8.29
C SER A 16 19.85 -15.33 -7.82
N ALA A 17 18.82 -14.53 -7.58
CA ALA A 17 18.99 -13.21 -6.98
C ALA A 17 17.95 -12.90 -5.91
N TRP A 18 18.40 -12.24 -4.85
CA TRP A 18 17.52 -11.64 -3.86
C TRP A 18 16.63 -10.57 -4.49
N ILE A 19 15.38 -10.54 -4.04
CA ILE A 19 14.50 -9.40 -4.19
C ILE A 19 14.29 -8.75 -2.83
N GLY A 20 13.96 -7.46 -2.83
CA GLY A 20 13.63 -6.72 -1.60
C GLY A 20 12.28 -7.18 -1.07
N LEU A 21 12.22 -8.35 -0.44
CA LEU A 21 11.02 -8.94 0.12
C LEU A 21 11.24 -9.14 1.61
N TYR A 22 10.39 -8.53 2.44
CA TYR A 22 10.47 -8.67 3.90
C TYR A 22 9.09 -8.69 4.57
N ASN A 23 9.13 -9.28 5.75
CA ASN A 23 8.10 -9.94 6.52
C ASN A 23 7.31 -9.05 7.51
N ASP A 24 6.29 -9.56 8.22
CA ASP A 24 6.59 -10.19 9.52
C ASP A 24 5.85 -11.48 9.95
N VAL A 25 5.09 -12.20 9.11
CA VAL A 25 4.61 -13.60 9.35
C VAL A 25 3.82 -13.77 10.66
N LYS A 26 3.50 -12.68 11.36
CA LYS A 26 2.87 -12.67 12.68
C LYS A 26 1.86 -11.53 12.85
N SER A 27 1.88 -10.50 12.01
CA SER A 27 0.96 -9.38 12.17
C SER A 27 -0.23 -9.46 11.21
N TRP A 28 -1.42 -9.43 11.80
CA TRP A 28 -2.66 -9.16 11.08
C TRP A 28 -2.88 -7.67 10.94
N ARG A 29 -3.46 -7.26 9.82
CA ARG A 29 -3.80 -5.87 9.54
C ARG A 29 -5.27 -5.72 9.18
N TRP A 30 -5.82 -4.57 9.54
CA TRP A 30 -7.17 -4.19 9.17
C TRP A 30 -7.16 -3.51 7.80
N SER A 31 -8.05 -3.96 6.92
CA SER A 31 -8.27 -3.43 5.57
C SER A 31 -8.51 -1.93 5.56
N PHE A 32 -9.23 -1.43 6.56
CA PHE A 32 -9.39 -0.02 6.81
C PHE A 32 -8.15 0.56 7.50
N GLY A 33 -7.39 1.39 6.77
CA GLY A 33 -6.24 2.13 7.31
C GLY A 33 -4.93 1.34 7.41
N ASN A 34 -4.91 0.03 7.07
CA ASN A 34 -3.74 -0.84 7.21
C ASN A 34 -3.21 -0.94 8.66
N GLU A 35 -4.11 -0.73 9.61
CA GLU A 35 -3.84 -0.68 11.05
C GLU A 35 -3.54 -2.09 11.60
N PRO A 36 -2.69 -2.24 12.63
CA PRO A 36 -2.42 -3.54 13.24
C PRO A 36 -3.64 -4.10 13.98
N LEU A 37 -3.68 -5.43 14.16
CA LEU A 37 -4.76 -6.17 14.84
C LEU A 37 -5.23 -5.58 16.17
N GLY A 38 -4.29 -5.05 16.97
CA GLY A 38 -4.55 -4.62 18.35
C GLY A 38 -4.58 -5.78 19.34
N SER A 39 -5.13 -5.55 20.53
CA SER A 39 -5.11 -6.51 21.66
C SER A 39 -6.31 -7.46 21.72
N MET A 40 -7.37 -7.19 20.96
CA MET A 40 -8.59 -8.01 20.95
C MET A 40 -8.51 -9.09 19.87
N THR A 41 -8.67 -10.36 20.27
CA THR A 41 -8.76 -11.48 19.33
C THR A 41 -9.83 -12.47 19.77
N LYS A 42 -10.56 -13.03 18.79
CA LYS A 42 -11.59 -14.07 19.00
C LYS A 42 -11.40 -15.23 18.03
N TRP A 43 -10.17 -15.71 17.92
CA TRP A 43 -9.84 -16.87 17.12
C TRP A 43 -10.52 -18.14 17.63
N ASN A 44 -10.89 -19.04 16.71
CA ASN A 44 -11.27 -20.39 17.07
C ASN A 44 -10.09 -21.13 17.72
N PRO A 45 -10.34 -22.16 18.55
CA PRO A 45 -9.25 -22.99 19.08
C PRO A 45 -8.42 -23.59 17.92
N GLY A 46 -7.12 -23.29 17.92
CA GLY A 46 -6.20 -23.73 16.86
C GLY A 46 -5.95 -22.70 15.76
N GLU A 47 -6.67 -21.58 15.74
CA GLU A 47 -6.51 -20.52 14.75
C GLU A 47 -5.70 -19.32 15.29
N PRO A 48 -5.04 -18.54 14.40
CA PRO A 48 -4.90 -18.80 12.96
C PRO A 48 -3.89 -19.90 12.64
N GLY A 49 -4.23 -20.79 11.71
CA GLY A 49 -3.48 -22.00 11.37
C GLY A 49 -2.58 -21.86 10.14
N ASN A 50 -2.84 -20.90 9.25
CA ASN A 50 -2.16 -20.72 7.96
C ASN A 50 -1.94 -22.03 7.19
N TRP A 51 -2.98 -22.83 7.03
CA TRP A 51 -2.89 -24.13 6.40
C TRP A 51 -2.41 -24.03 4.95
N GLY A 52 -1.33 -24.74 4.63
CA GLY A 52 -0.71 -24.71 3.31
C GLY A 52 -0.15 -23.34 2.89
N GLY A 53 0.05 -22.41 3.83
CA GLY A 53 0.72 -21.14 3.56
C GLY A 53 -0.11 -20.10 2.80
N HIS A 54 -1.41 -20.33 2.58
CA HIS A 54 -2.26 -19.53 1.68
C HIS A 54 -3.58 -19.07 2.32
N GLU A 55 -3.60 -18.87 3.63
CA GLU A 55 -4.78 -18.39 4.37
C GLU A 55 -4.64 -16.92 4.77
N GLU A 56 -4.65 -16.03 3.78
CA GLU A 56 -4.39 -14.61 3.99
C GLU A 56 -5.59 -13.79 4.48
N CYS A 57 -6.80 -14.34 4.43
CA CYS A 57 -8.03 -13.60 4.69
C CYS A 57 -8.78 -14.19 5.87
N VAL A 58 -9.52 -13.36 6.62
CA VAL A 58 -10.23 -13.84 7.81
C VAL A 58 -11.73 -13.83 7.57
N ALA A 59 -12.35 -14.96 7.89
CA ALA A 59 -13.79 -15.07 8.00
C ALA A 59 -14.19 -15.20 9.48
N THR A 60 -15.43 -14.82 9.76
CA THR A 60 -16.07 -15.05 11.06
C THR A 60 -17.24 -16.00 10.90
N SER A 61 -17.44 -16.84 11.91
CA SER A 61 -18.68 -17.59 12.13
C SER A 61 -19.51 -16.94 13.25
N SER A 62 -20.60 -17.59 13.65
CA SER A 62 -21.40 -17.20 14.82
C SER A 62 -20.65 -17.28 16.16
N SER A 63 -19.48 -17.92 16.23
CA SER A 63 -18.74 -18.09 17.49
C SER A 63 -17.40 -17.37 17.53
N ALA A 64 -16.61 -17.46 16.45
CA ALA A 64 -15.24 -16.96 16.43
C ALA A 64 -14.68 -16.86 14.98
N TRP A 65 -13.46 -16.31 14.89
CA TRP A 65 -12.71 -16.03 13.67
C TRP A 65 -11.82 -17.20 13.27
N PHE A 66 -11.54 -17.32 11.97
CA PHE A 66 -10.58 -18.26 11.40
C PHE A 66 -9.96 -17.64 10.14
N ASP A 67 -8.69 -17.93 9.88
CA ASP A 67 -8.07 -17.59 8.60
C ASP A 67 -8.47 -18.59 7.52
N ALA A 68 -8.48 -18.12 6.28
CA ALA A 68 -8.91 -18.87 5.12
C ALA A 68 -8.29 -18.29 3.84
N PRO A 69 -8.20 -19.08 2.75
CA PRO A 69 -7.75 -18.56 1.47
C PRO A 69 -8.66 -17.45 0.95
N CYS A 70 -8.08 -16.32 0.54
CA CYS A 70 -8.82 -15.16 0.05
C CYS A 70 -9.69 -15.45 -1.19
N THR A 71 -9.40 -16.56 -1.90
CA THR A 71 -10.13 -17.03 -3.08
C THR A 71 -11.39 -17.82 -2.74
N LEU A 72 -11.61 -18.20 -1.48
CA LEU A 72 -12.86 -18.84 -1.08
C LEU A 72 -14.03 -17.84 -1.19
N MET A 73 -15.21 -18.36 -1.53
CA MET A 73 -16.40 -17.55 -1.66
C MET A 73 -17.24 -17.65 -0.39
N PHE A 74 -17.39 -16.53 0.31
CA PHE A 74 -18.25 -16.43 1.50
C PHE A 74 -19.19 -15.23 1.38
N PRO A 75 -20.33 -15.26 2.10
CA PRO A 75 -21.07 -14.04 2.44
C PRO A 75 -20.14 -12.94 3.00
N LEU A 76 -20.59 -11.69 2.98
CA LEU A 76 -19.74 -10.55 3.37
C LEU A 76 -20.40 -9.68 4.43
N LEU A 77 -19.56 -9.07 5.28
CA LEU A 77 -20.00 -8.18 6.35
C LEU A 77 -19.38 -6.78 6.16
N CYS A 78 -20.18 -5.83 5.67
CA CYS A 78 -19.74 -4.46 5.48
C CYS A 78 -19.93 -3.62 6.74
N PHE A 79 -19.08 -2.61 6.86
CA PHE A 79 -19.17 -1.53 7.83
C PHE A 79 -19.56 -0.24 7.11
N ASP A 80 -20.51 0.49 7.70
CA ASP A 80 -20.95 1.81 7.24
C ASP A 80 -20.77 2.84 8.37
N ASP A 81 -19.71 3.63 8.28
CA ASP A 81 -19.33 4.63 9.28
C ASP A 81 -20.34 5.78 9.41
N ARG A 82 -21.22 5.95 8.43
CA ARG A 82 -22.34 6.90 8.45
C ARG A 82 -23.45 6.48 9.40
N GLN A 83 -23.52 5.19 9.75
CA GLN A 83 -24.53 4.63 10.65
C GLN A 83 -23.99 4.40 12.07
N THR A 84 -24.89 4.31 13.04
CA THR A 84 -24.58 4.10 14.47
C THR A 84 -25.25 2.84 15.01
N GLY A 85 -24.72 2.31 16.12
CA GLY A 85 -25.24 1.07 16.74
C GLY A 85 -25.14 -0.14 15.78
N ASN A 86 -26.14 -1.00 15.80
CA ASN A 86 -26.15 -2.23 14.97
C ASN A 86 -26.34 -1.95 13.47
N GLY A 87 -26.98 -0.83 13.10
CA GLY A 87 -27.18 -0.46 11.68
C GLY A 87 -25.87 -0.20 10.92
N ARG A 88 -24.78 0.03 11.66
CA ARG A 88 -23.41 0.15 11.15
C ARG A 88 -22.87 -1.13 10.51
N TYR A 89 -23.43 -2.31 10.83
CA TYR A 89 -22.98 -3.59 10.30
C TYR A 89 -24.02 -4.18 9.35
N ILE A 90 -23.58 -4.49 8.13
CA ILE A 90 -24.47 -4.87 7.05
C ILE A 90 -24.04 -6.24 6.55
N TYR A 91 -24.87 -7.25 6.82
CA TYR A 91 -24.67 -8.60 6.31
C TYR A 91 -25.28 -8.72 4.91
N ASN A 92 -24.49 -9.23 3.97
CA ASN A 92 -24.96 -9.57 2.63
C ASN A 92 -24.69 -11.06 2.37
N SER A 93 -25.77 -11.80 2.10
CA SER A 93 -25.73 -13.26 1.93
C SER A 93 -25.18 -13.71 0.56
N ASN A 94 -24.89 -12.79 -0.37
CA ASN A 94 -24.25 -13.14 -1.62
C ASN A 94 -22.79 -13.53 -1.38
N THR A 95 -22.38 -14.68 -1.92
CA THR A 95 -21.02 -15.19 -1.75
C THR A 95 -20.06 -14.55 -2.74
N MET A 96 -18.94 -14.02 -2.24
CA MET A 96 -17.89 -13.37 -3.04
C MET A 96 -16.50 -13.76 -2.50
N THR A 97 -15.47 -13.64 -3.33
CA THR A 97 -14.08 -13.68 -2.83
C THR A 97 -13.82 -12.48 -1.91
N TRP A 98 -12.80 -12.55 -1.06
CA TRP A 98 -12.55 -11.48 -0.08
C TRP A 98 -12.30 -10.13 -0.77
N LEU A 99 -11.56 -10.12 -1.88
CA LEU A 99 -11.26 -8.91 -2.64
C LEU A 99 -12.50 -8.31 -3.32
N GLU A 100 -13.35 -9.16 -3.89
CA GLU A 100 -14.64 -8.75 -4.46
C GLU A 100 -15.55 -8.18 -3.37
N ALA A 101 -15.61 -8.83 -2.21
CA ALA A 101 -16.39 -8.38 -1.06
C ALA A 101 -15.91 -7.02 -0.52
N GLN A 102 -14.59 -6.83 -0.42
CA GLN A 102 -13.99 -5.54 -0.06
C GLN A 102 -14.38 -4.44 -1.05
N SER A 103 -14.24 -4.73 -2.34
CA SER A 103 -14.58 -3.79 -3.41
C SER A 103 -16.06 -3.42 -3.36
N TYR A 104 -16.94 -4.40 -3.15
CA TYR A 104 -18.37 -4.19 -2.96
C TYR A 104 -18.66 -3.29 -1.76
N CYS A 105 -18.07 -3.56 -0.59
CA CYS A 105 -18.29 -2.75 0.59
C CYS A 105 -17.79 -1.31 0.41
N ARG A 106 -16.65 -1.09 -0.24
CA ARG A 106 -16.12 0.26 -0.52
C ARG A 106 -16.94 1.03 -1.56
N GLN A 107 -17.61 0.31 -2.45
CA GLN A 107 -18.47 0.92 -3.46
C GLN A 107 -19.82 1.37 -2.86
N HIS A 108 -20.38 0.60 -1.92
CA HIS A 108 -21.73 0.83 -1.41
C HIS A 108 -21.78 1.41 0.01
N TYR A 109 -20.73 1.19 0.79
CA TYR A 109 -20.59 1.52 2.22
C TYR A 109 -19.18 2.06 2.50
N THR A 110 -18.57 1.74 3.65
CA THR A 110 -17.22 2.20 4.00
C THR A 110 -16.15 1.17 3.64
N ASP A 111 -16.21 -0.03 4.23
CA ASP A 111 -15.27 -1.13 3.96
C ASP A 111 -15.83 -2.45 4.54
N LEU A 112 -15.09 -3.55 4.43
CA LEU A 112 -15.35 -4.75 5.24
C LEU A 112 -15.20 -4.45 6.74
N THR A 113 -15.95 -5.17 7.56
CA THR A 113 -16.06 -4.90 8.99
C THR A 113 -14.77 -5.17 9.76
N SER A 114 -14.30 -4.18 10.54
CA SER A 114 -13.31 -4.42 11.59
C SER A 114 -13.97 -4.75 12.92
N VAL A 115 -13.44 -5.71 13.67
CA VAL A 115 -13.96 -6.11 14.99
C VAL A 115 -12.92 -5.81 16.06
N ARG A 116 -13.02 -4.62 16.65
CA ARG A 116 -11.98 -4.03 17.52
C ARG A 116 -12.24 -4.27 19.01
N ASN A 117 -13.47 -4.62 19.37
CA ASN A 117 -13.86 -4.85 20.76
C ASN A 117 -15.06 -5.82 20.87
N THR A 118 -15.37 -6.25 22.10
CA THR A 118 -16.43 -7.22 22.40
C THR A 118 -17.81 -6.75 21.97
N THR A 119 -18.10 -5.45 22.09
CA THR A 119 -19.40 -4.89 21.69
C THR A 119 -19.63 -5.03 20.19
N GLU A 120 -18.59 -4.78 19.38
CA GLU A 120 -18.65 -4.96 17.93
C GLU A 120 -18.83 -6.43 17.54
N HIS A 121 -18.13 -7.34 18.23
CA HIS A 121 -18.30 -8.79 18.01
C HIS A 121 -19.74 -9.25 18.30
N LEU A 122 -20.33 -8.82 19.42
CA LEU A 122 -21.71 -9.14 19.78
C LEU A 122 -22.72 -8.56 18.78
N ALA A 123 -22.46 -7.36 18.26
CA ALA A 123 -23.32 -6.72 17.28
C ALA A 123 -23.42 -7.53 15.96
N ILE A 124 -22.32 -8.15 15.54
CA ILE A 124 -22.28 -8.91 14.28
C ILE A 124 -22.68 -10.37 14.47
N GLN A 125 -22.51 -10.93 15.67
CA GLN A 125 -22.86 -12.32 15.99
C GLN A 125 -24.34 -12.63 15.70
N GLY A 126 -25.24 -11.68 15.96
CA GLY A 126 -26.67 -11.84 15.69
C GLY A 126 -27.08 -11.67 14.21
N LEU A 127 -26.16 -11.23 13.35
CA LEU A 127 -26.42 -10.98 11.93
C LEU A 127 -25.96 -12.15 11.04
N VAL A 128 -24.97 -12.90 11.49
CA VAL A 128 -24.28 -13.92 10.70
C VAL A 128 -24.93 -15.29 10.91
N THR A 129 -25.46 -15.87 9.83
CA THR A 129 -26.10 -17.19 9.83
C THR A 129 -25.17 -18.34 9.41
N GLY A 130 -23.94 -18.04 8.99
CA GLY A 130 -22.93 -18.99 8.52
C GLY A 130 -21.51 -18.43 8.71
N SER A 131 -20.63 -18.62 7.73
CA SER A 131 -19.34 -17.91 7.68
C SER A 131 -19.48 -16.64 6.85
N ALA A 132 -18.79 -15.56 7.22
CA ALA A 132 -18.77 -14.32 6.46
C ALA A 132 -17.39 -13.65 6.47
N TRP A 133 -17.00 -13.03 5.36
CA TRP A 133 -15.77 -12.24 5.26
C TRP A 133 -15.83 -11.00 6.15
N ILE A 134 -14.73 -10.74 6.87
CA ILE A 134 -14.49 -9.51 7.63
C ILE A 134 -13.26 -8.78 7.12
N GLY A 135 -13.08 -7.53 7.54
CA GLY A 135 -12.02 -6.65 7.07
C GLY A 135 -10.64 -6.95 7.64
N LEU A 136 -10.43 -8.12 8.24
CA LEU A 136 -9.13 -8.56 8.74
C LEU A 136 -8.44 -9.39 7.66
N PHE A 137 -7.19 -9.07 7.40
CA PHE A 137 -6.37 -9.77 6.43
C PHE A 137 -4.91 -9.75 6.88
N ARG A 138 -4.13 -10.67 6.36
CA ARG A 138 -2.68 -10.59 6.37
C ARG A 138 -2.21 -10.34 4.94
N ASP A 139 -1.07 -9.68 4.85
CA ASP A 139 -0.50 -9.38 3.55
C ASP A 139 0.15 -10.66 2.97
N ALA A 140 -0.23 -11.01 1.74
CA ALA A 140 0.58 -11.87 0.89
C ALA A 140 1.93 -11.19 0.58
N TRP A 141 2.88 -11.91 -0.01
CA TRP A 141 4.18 -11.38 -0.45
C TRP A 141 4.13 -9.93 -0.99
N LYS A 142 4.80 -9.00 -0.30
CA LYS A 142 4.88 -7.57 -0.65
C LYS A 142 6.32 -7.13 -0.92
N TRP A 143 6.52 -6.43 -2.02
CA TRP A 143 7.79 -5.76 -2.31
C TRP A 143 8.13 -4.72 -1.21
N VAL A 144 9.42 -4.53 -0.91
CA VAL A 144 9.94 -3.55 0.07
C VAL A 144 9.52 -2.12 -0.28
N ASP A 145 9.27 -1.84 -1.56
CA ASP A 145 8.71 -0.57 -2.05
C ASP A 145 7.18 -0.44 -1.88
N LYS A 146 6.54 -1.45 -1.28
CA LYS A 146 5.10 -1.55 -0.99
C LYS A 146 4.20 -1.62 -2.24
N THR A 147 4.75 -1.92 -3.41
CA THR A 147 3.97 -2.10 -4.64
C THR A 147 3.27 -3.47 -4.70
N ASN A 148 2.12 -3.55 -5.38
CA ASN A 148 1.37 -4.80 -5.53
C ASN A 148 2.03 -5.72 -6.56
N PHE A 149 2.28 -6.97 -6.16
CA PHE A 149 2.81 -8.07 -6.97
C PHE A 149 1.90 -8.39 -8.17
N SER A 150 2.38 -8.22 -9.42
CA SER A 150 1.51 -8.49 -10.59
C SER A 150 2.19 -8.99 -11.87
N THR A 151 3.52 -9.20 -11.92
CA THR A 151 4.19 -9.57 -13.19
C THR A 151 5.11 -10.79 -13.16
N ILE A 152 5.55 -11.26 -11.99
CA ILE A 152 6.45 -12.43 -11.87
C ILE A 152 5.65 -13.66 -11.43
N SER A 153 5.79 -14.77 -12.16
CA SER A 153 5.17 -16.05 -11.80
C SER A 153 6.02 -16.82 -10.79
N TRP A 154 5.37 -17.58 -9.90
CA TRP A 154 6.05 -18.50 -9.00
C TRP A 154 6.64 -19.71 -9.74
N MET A 155 7.71 -20.28 -9.18
CA MET A 155 8.17 -21.62 -9.55
C MET A 155 7.11 -22.66 -9.19
N SER A 156 7.07 -23.76 -9.94
CA SER A 156 6.14 -24.86 -9.66
C SER A 156 6.33 -25.36 -8.23
N GLY A 157 5.25 -25.38 -7.45
CA GLY A 157 5.27 -25.82 -6.05
C GLY A 157 5.77 -24.78 -5.05
N LYS A 158 6.04 -23.54 -5.47
CA LYS A 158 6.39 -22.41 -4.58
C LYS A 158 5.28 -21.34 -4.63
N PRO A 159 5.17 -20.47 -3.61
CA PRO A 159 5.86 -20.55 -2.32
C PRO A 159 5.33 -21.75 -1.52
N ASP A 160 6.21 -22.47 -0.81
CA ASP A 160 5.82 -23.62 0.03
C ASP A 160 6.07 -23.39 1.52
N ASN A 161 6.71 -22.27 1.87
CA ASN A 161 7.11 -21.89 3.21
C ASN A 161 7.70 -23.06 4.01
N ALA A 162 8.71 -23.75 3.45
CA ALA A 162 9.24 -24.96 4.05
C ALA A 162 9.66 -24.72 5.51
N LEU A 163 9.29 -25.64 6.42
CA LEU A 163 9.54 -25.53 7.87
C LEU A 163 8.96 -24.27 8.56
N GLY A 164 8.10 -23.51 7.87
CA GLY A 164 7.48 -22.30 8.39
C GLY A 164 8.43 -21.12 8.57
N ASN A 165 9.59 -21.12 7.90
CA ASN A 165 10.61 -20.08 8.08
C ASN A 165 11.19 -19.50 6.78
N GLU A 166 10.58 -19.77 5.63
CA GLU A 166 11.03 -19.23 4.33
C GLU A 166 10.34 -17.90 4.02
N ASN A 167 10.81 -16.84 4.69
CA ASN A 167 10.14 -15.54 4.68
C ASN A 167 10.75 -14.51 3.72
N CYS A 168 11.72 -14.92 2.91
CA CYS A 168 12.41 -14.06 1.95
C CYS A 168 12.30 -14.63 0.54
N GLY A 169 12.09 -13.76 -0.45
CA GLY A 169 11.96 -14.17 -1.85
C GLY A 169 13.27 -14.09 -2.61
N TYR A 170 13.44 -15.01 -3.55
CA TYR A 170 14.47 -14.95 -4.56
C TYR A 170 13.87 -15.22 -5.94
N VAL A 171 14.59 -14.82 -6.98
CA VAL A 171 14.26 -15.13 -8.37
C VAL A 171 15.24 -16.15 -8.90
N ASN A 172 14.75 -17.15 -9.64
CA ASN A 172 15.53 -18.11 -10.39
C ASN A 172 14.91 -18.30 -11.78
N ASN A 173 15.70 -18.14 -12.84
CA ASN A 173 15.26 -18.27 -14.24
C ASN A 173 13.95 -17.49 -14.57
N GLY A 174 13.80 -16.29 -14.01
CA GLY A 174 12.64 -15.43 -14.24
C GLY A 174 11.38 -15.79 -13.44
N GLN A 175 11.44 -16.79 -12.56
CA GLN A 175 10.36 -17.19 -11.66
C GLN A 175 10.73 -16.90 -10.20
N ALA A 176 9.74 -16.60 -9.36
CA ALA A 176 9.93 -16.34 -7.93
C ALA A 176 9.85 -17.64 -7.10
N ALA A 177 10.57 -17.66 -5.98
CA ALA A 177 10.43 -18.64 -4.90
C ALA A 177 10.83 -18.05 -3.56
N ASP A 178 10.54 -18.79 -2.51
CA ASP A 178 10.81 -18.48 -1.11
C ASP A 178 11.98 -19.29 -0.54
N ALA A 179 12.70 -18.66 0.39
CA ALA A 179 13.86 -19.23 1.08
C ALA A 179 13.99 -18.63 2.49
N GLN A 180 14.86 -19.23 3.32
CA GLN A 180 15.17 -18.66 4.62
C GLN A 180 15.96 -17.37 4.45
N CYS A 181 15.59 -16.34 5.21
CA CYS A 181 16.29 -15.05 5.15
C CYS A 181 17.76 -15.12 5.59
N SER A 182 18.18 -16.21 6.25
CA SER A 182 19.57 -16.47 6.66
C SER A 182 20.43 -17.10 5.58
N ASP A 183 19.85 -17.54 4.47
CA ASP A 183 20.60 -18.14 3.38
C ASP A 183 21.55 -17.09 2.76
N VAL A 184 22.70 -17.54 2.25
CA VAL A 184 23.72 -16.66 1.66
C VAL A 184 23.68 -16.80 0.15
N MET A 185 23.26 -15.74 -0.55
CA MET A 185 23.17 -15.72 -2.02
C MET A 185 23.59 -14.35 -2.59
N PRO A 186 23.91 -14.24 -3.90
CA PRO A 186 24.11 -12.96 -4.58
C PRO A 186 22.81 -12.13 -4.67
N PHE A 187 22.91 -10.80 -4.58
CA PHE A 187 21.77 -9.85 -4.67
C PHE A 187 21.98 -8.78 -5.75
N PHE A 188 20.88 -8.18 -6.18
CA PHE A 188 20.88 -6.92 -6.92
C PHE A 188 20.33 -5.79 -6.06
N CYS A 189 20.90 -4.61 -6.21
CA CYS A 189 20.30 -3.37 -5.72
C CYS A 189 19.52 -2.72 -6.85
N TYR A 190 18.41 -2.07 -6.52
CA TYR A 190 17.79 -1.09 -7.41
C TYR A 190 17.97 0.30 -6.80
N SER A 191 18.10 1.31 -7.65
CA SER A 191 18.00 2.72 -7.25
C SER A 191 16.73 3.26 -7.87
N ASP A 192 15.84 3.83 -7.05
CA ASP A 192 14.70 4.57 -7.56
C ASP A 192 15.21 5.69 -8.48
N ALA A 193 14.86 5.61 -9.77
CA ALA A 193 15.02 6.74 -10.67
C ALA A 193 14.13 7.89 -10.16
N GLU A 194 14.79 8.81 -9.46
CA GLU A 194 14.38 10.16 -9.06
C GLU A 194 13.10 10.31 -8.24
N ILE A 195 13.27 10.24 -6.92
CA ILE A 195 12.47 11.03 -5.97
C ILE A 195 12.47 12.48 -6.47
N ILE A 196 11.31 13.04 -6.83
CA ILE A 196 11.18 14.47 -7.17
C ILE A 196 11.68 15.31 -5.98
N LYS A 197 12.94 15.77 -6.06
CA LYS A 197 13.52 16.65 -5.03
C LYS A 197 12.91 18.04 -5.19
N LYS A 198 11.92 18.36 -4.35
CA LYS A 198 11.37 19.72 -4.28
C LYS A 198 12.37 20.66 -3.62
N GLN A 199 12.95 21.57 -4.39
CA GLN A 199 13.82 22.62 -3.87
C GLN A 199 13.11 23.97 -3.88
N ILE A 200 13.21 24.71 -2.78
CA ILE A 200 12.60 26.05 -2.63
C ILE A 200 13.68 27.09 -2.80
N ILE A 201 13.53 27.95 -3.80
CA ILE A 201 14.46 29.05 -4.06
C ILE A 201 13.82 30.35 -3.58
N ARG A 202 14.57 31.16 -2.82
CA ARG A 202 14.17 32.52 -2.47
C ARG A 202 14.76 33.48 -3.49
N LEU A 203 13.90 34.33 -4.06
CA LEU A 203 14.28 35.29 -5.09
C LEU A 203 14.15 36.71 -4.55
N LYS A 204 15.16 37.53 -4.82
CA LYS A 204 15.13 38.98 -4.63
C LYS A 204 15.08 39.62 -6.01
N ILE A 205 14.08 40.46 -6.24
CA ILE A 205 13.82 41.09 -7.55
C ILE A 205 13.72 42.59 -7.33
N GLN A 206 14.47 43.36 -8.12
CA GLN A 206 14.36 44.80 -8.18
C GLN A 206 13.54 45.18 -9.42
N SER A 207 12.42 45.87 -9.20
CA SER A 207 11.52 46.30 -10.26
C SER A 207 10.85 47.62 -9.89
N ASN A 208 10.56 48.45 -10.88
CA ASN A 208 9.75 49.66 -10.75
C ASN A 208 8.23 49.37 -10.89
N GLN A 209 7.85 48.14 -11.23
CA GLN A 209 6.48 47.68 -11.39
C GLN A 209 6.08 46.68 -10.30
N ASP A 210 4.77 46.51 -10.08
CA ASP A 210 4.27 45.48 -9.16
C ASP A 210 4.58 44.07 -9.72
N VAL A 211 5.37 43.31 -8.98
CA VAL A 211 5.78 41.95 -9.35
C VAL A 211 4.77 40.88 -8.93
N ASN A 212 3.74 41.22 -8.16
CA ASN A 212 2.69 40.28 -7.77
C ASN A 212 1.52 40.19 -8.75
N ASN A 213 1.50 41.01 -9.81
CA ASN A 213 0.49 40.88 -10.85
C ASN A 213 0.74 39.63 -11.72
N LEU A 214 -0.33 39.13 -12.35
CA LEU A 214 -0.32 37.88 -13.12
C LEU A 214 0.69 37.89 -14.28
N ILE A 215 0.83 39.03 -14.97
CA ILE A 215 1.71 39.18 -16.12
C ILE A 215 3.18 39.11 -15.68
N SER A 216 3.53 39.87 -14.63
CA SER A 216 4.87 39.86 -14.04
C SER A 216 5.24 38.46 -13.54
N GLN A 217 4.35 37.80 -12.80
CA GLN A 217 4.60 36.46 -12.24
C GLN A 217 4.79 35.39 -13.33
N ALA A 218 4.02 35.45 -14.41
CA ALA A 218 4.16 34.52 -15.54
C ALA A 218 5.50 34.75 -16.27
N ALA A 219 5.83 36.02 -16.56
CA ALA A 219 7.08 36.37 -17.23
C ALA A 219 8.32 35.96 -16.40
N ILE A 220 8.28 36.15 -15.09
CA ILE A 220 9.37 35.75 -14.19
C ILE A 220 9.52 34.22 -14.16
N LEU A 221 8.42 33.45 -14.09
CA LEU A 221 8.49 31.98 -14.12
C LEU A 221 9.11 31.45 -15.41
N GLU A 222 8.73 32.02 -16.55
CA GLU A 222 9.33 31.65 -17.84
C GLU A 222 10.83 31.95 -17.88
N GLN A 223 11.26 33.11 -17.37
CA GLN A 223 12.68 33.42 -17.26
C GLN A 223 13.43 32.45 -16.34
N ILE A 224 12.84 32.05 -15.21
CA ILE A 224 13.44 31.06 -14.31
C ILE A 224 13.56 29.73 -15.05
N ARG A 225 12.51 29.25 -15.70
CA ARG A 225 12.53 28.00 -16.47
C ARG A 225 13.62 28.01 -17.52
N GLN A 226 13.73 29.10 -18.28
CA GLN A 226 14.76 29.24 -19.31
C GLN A 226 16.16 29.20 -18.69
N LYS A 227 16.40 29.96 -17.61
CA LYS A 227 17.71 29.93 -16.93
C LYS A 227 18.07 28.56 -16.38
N LEU A 228 17.11 27.82 -15.80
CA LEU A 228 17.36 26.47 -15.31
C LEU A 228 17.76 25.53 -16.45
N LYS A 229 17.11 25.65 -17.62
CA LYS A 229 17.50 24.93 -18.84
C LYS A 229 18.90 25.31 -19.31
N ASP A 230 19.21 26.60 -19.37
CA ASP A 230 20.53 27.10 -19.78
C ASP A 230 21.66 26.60 -18.85
N HIS A 231 21.35 26.35 -17.58
CA HIS A 231 22.31 25.82 -16.59
C HIS A 231 22.30 24.28 -16.51
N GLY A 232 21.76 23.60 -17.52
CA GLY A 232 21.85 22.15 -17.66
C GLY A 232 20.93 21.36 -16.73
N MET A 233 19.90 21.99 -16.15
CA MET A 233 18.87 21.24 -15.45
C MET A 233 17.88 20.62 -16.46
N ALA A 234 17.36 19.43 -16.13
CA ALA A 234 16.53 18.62 -17.02
C ALA A 234 15.26 19.35 -17.52
N GLU A 235 14.78 19.03 -18.73
CA GLU A 235 13.62 19.70 -19.34
C GLU A 235 12.29 19.47 -18.60
N ASN A 236 12.21 18.44 -17.75
CA ASN A 236 11.03 18.00 -17.03
C ASN A 236 10.85 18.66 -15.64
N ILE A 237 11.38 19.88 -15.45
CA ILE A 237 11.29 20.59 -14.17
C ILE A 237 10.01 21.41 -14.07
N THR A 238 9.20 21.08 -13.07
CA THR A 238 8.04 21.88 -12.69
C THR A 238 8.47 23.04 -11.78
N VAL A 239 8.35 24.27 -12.27
CA VAL A 239 8.58 25.50 -11.49
C VAL A 239 7.24 26.18 -11.20
N GLU A 240 6.96 26.41 -9.93
CA GLU A 240 5.72 27.02 -9.44
C GLU A 240 5.98 28.03 -8.33
N TRP A 241 5.10 29.03 -8.21
CA TRP A 241 5.15 29.99 -7.11
C TRP A 241 4.63 29.37 -5.81
N ARG A 242 5.41 29.53 -4.74
CA ARG A 242 4.90 29.33 -3.38
C ARG A 242 4.17 30.59 -2.93
N LYS A 243 2.84 30.54 -2.92
CA LYS A 243 1.99 31.61 -2.38
C LYS A 243 1.94 31.52 -0.85
N GLN A 244 2.00 32.67 -0.17
CA GLN A 244 1.74 32.74 1.27
C GLN A 244 0.22 32.70 1.55
N PRO A 245 -0.23 32.50 2.80
CA PRO A 245 -1.65 32.44 3.14
C PRO A 245 -2.46 33.68 2.71
N ASN A 246 -1.81 34.84 2.61
CA ASN A 246 -2.41 36.08 2.10
C ASN A 246 -2.45 36.16 0.56
N GLY A 247 -2.06 35.10 -0.15
CA GLY A 247 -2.04 35.02 -1.62
C GLY A 247 -0.84 35.71 -2.28
N VAL A 248 0.02 36.40 -1.52
CA VAL A 248 1.15 37.17 -2.03
C VAL A 248 2.38 36.27 -2.20
N VAL A 249 3.17 36.51 -3.25
CA VAL A 249 4.40 35.75 -3.56
C VAL A 249 5.65 36.57 -3.20
N PHE A 250 5.67 37.86 -3.56
CA PHE A 250 6.77 38.76 -3.30
C PHE A 250 6.42 39.81 -2.25
N HIS A 251 7.29 40.00 -1.28
CA HIS A 251 7.18 41.07 -0.30
C HIS A 251 8.24 42.12 -0.59
N LYS A 252 7.86 43.41 -0.48
CA LYS A 252 8.84 44.48 -0.48
C LYS A 252 9.76 44.30 0.73
N GLU A 253 11.05 44.21 0.46
CA GLU A 253 12.06 44.21 1.52
C GLU A 253 12.02 45.58 2.20
N LYS A 254 11.95 45.59 3.53
CA LYS A 254 12.07 46.83 4.29
C LYS A 254 13.56 47.20 4.30
N GLU A 255 13.91 48.39 3.82
CA GLU A 255 15.24 48.96 4.09
C GLU A 255 15.35 49.09 5.62
N GLY A 256 16.37 48.46 6.19
CA GLY A 256 16.47 48.24 7.64
C GLY A 256 16.71 49.52 8.44
N ASP A 257 16.41 49.41 9.74
CA ASP A 257 17.43 49.75 10.75
C ASP A 257 18.58 48.73 10.66
#